data_AF-A0AAW0IE41-F1
#
_entry.id   AF-A0AAW0IE41-F1
#
_cell.length_a   1.000
_cell.length_b   1.000
_cell.length_c   1.000
_cell.angle_alpha   90.00
_cell.angle_beta   90.00
_cell.angle_gamma   90.00
#
_symmetry.space_group_name_H-M   'P 1'
#
loop_
_entity.id
_entity.type
_entity.pdbx_description
1 polymer ?
#
loop_
_entity_poly.entity_id
_entity_poly.type
_entity_poly.pdbx_seq_one_letter_code
_entity_poly.pdbx_strand_id
1 'polypeptide(L)'
;MGMWASVDTMWDFPVEKRIFGAVLIFSWTVYLWETFLAQRQLILLFGGIPYLWRLSGRVCGSAGFGPEYEIIQSLVFLLLATLYSALTGLPWSLYNTFVIEEKHGFNHQVLVTIYADYIAPLFDKFTPLPEGKLKQEIEVMAKSIDFPLTKVYVVEGSKRSSHSNAYFYGFFKNKRIVLFDTLLEDYSVQNKDNQEEPGTEPRNEGEGDSEEIRAKVKVLSFCLTVLSRRFEFQADAFAKKLGMAKDLYSALIKLNKDNLGFPVSDWLFSTWHYSHPPLLERLQALKDTKQD
;
A
#
# COMPACT_ATOMS: atom_id res chain seq x y z
N MET A 1 -21.65 -16.82 37.91
CA MET A 1 -20.61 -17.61 37.20
C MET A 1 -20.37 -16.90 35.88
N GLY A 2 -19.34 -16.04 35.88
CA GLY A 2 -19.33 -14.83 35.04
C GLY A 2 -18.73 -15.05 33.66
N MET A 3 -19.13 -14.15 32.75
CA MET A 3 -18.66 -13.89 31.38
C MET A 3 -17.13 -13.85 31.18
N TRP A 4 -16.36 -13.94 32.26
CA TRP A 4 -14.91 -13.96 32.31
C TRP A 4 -14.30 -15.37 32.22
N ALA A 5 -15.06 -16.43 32.52
CA ALA A 5 -14.59 -17.81 32.42
C ALA A 5 -14.26 -18.23 30.96
N SER A 6 -14.79 -17.53 29.96
CA SER A 6 -14.49 -17.77 28.53
C SER A 6 -13.25 -17.03 28.02
N VAL A 7 -12.75 -16.03 28.74
CA VAL A 7 -11.53 -15.29 28.35
C VAL A 7 -10.30 -16.09 28.72
N ASP A 8 -10.33 -16.82 29.85
CA ASP A 8 -9.23 -17.71 30.25
C ASP A 8 -9.02 -18.85 29.24
N THR A 9 -10.10 -19.39 28.66
CA THR A 9 -10.01 -20.39 27.57
C THR A 9 -9.41 -19.85 26.26
N MET A 10 -9.27 -18.53 26.09
CA MET A 10 -8.62 -17.98 24.89
C MET A 10 -7.11 -18.19 24.90
N TRP A 11 -6.50 -18.32 26.08
CA TRP A 11 -5.05 -18.54 26.21
C TRP A 11 -4.63 -19.96 25.84
N ASP A 12 -5.56 -20.91 25.86
CA ASP A 12 -5.33 -22.32 25.47
C ASP A 12 -5.35 -22.54 23.95
N PHE A 13 -5.72 -21.54 23.15
CA PHE A 13 -5.67 -21.66 21.70
C PHE A 13 -4.22 -21.63 21.17
N PRO A 14 -3.97 -22.29 20.02
CA PRO A 14 -2.72 -22.13 19.28
C PRO A 14 -2.39 -20.64 19.04
N VAL A 15 -1.10 -20.30 19.03
CA VAL A 15 -0.60 -18.91 18.89
C VAL A 15 -1.25 -18.20 17.69
N GLU A 16 -1.44 -18.91 16.60
CA GLU A 16 -1.98 -18.40 15.33
C GLU A 16 -3.43 -17.95 15.47
N LYS A 17 -4.26 -18.70 16.21
CA LYS A 17 -5.67 -18.34 16.45
C LYS A 17 -5.81 -17.18 17.41
N ARG A 18 -4.88 -17.04 18.36
CA ARG A 18 -4.84 -15.91 19.31
C ARG A 18 -4.48 -14.61 18.60
N ILE A 19 -3.49 -14.65 17.70
CA ILE A 19 -3.10 -13.49 16.88
C ILE A 19 -4.27 -13.05 15.98
N PHE A 20 -4.88 -13.98 15.24
CA PHE A 20 -6.02 -13.66 14.39
C PHE A 20 -7.21 -13.10 15.18
N GLY A 21 -7.55 -13.72 16.32
CA GLY A 21 -8.61 -13.24 17.20
C GLY A 21 -8.35 -11.84 17.76
N ALA A 22 -7.11 -11.55 18.16
CA ALA A 22 -6.72 -10.23 18.66
C ALA A 22 -6.84 -9.15 17.56
N VAL A 23 -6.39 -9.43 16.33
CA VAL A 23 -6.52 -8.52 15.18
C VAL A 23 -7.99 -8.26 14.85
N LEU A 24 -8.83 -9.30 14.87
CA LEU A 24 -10.25 -9.18 14.57
C LEU A 24 -10.99 -8.35 15.64
N ILE A 25 -10.74 -8.62 16.92
CA ILE A 25 -11.34 -7.88 18.04
C ILE A 25 -10.88 -6.43 18.04
N PHE A 26 -9.59 -6.16 17.78
CA PHE A 26 -9.07 -4.81 17.65
C PHE A 26 -9.75 -4.07 16.50
N SER A 27 -9.88 -4.71 15.32
CA SER A 27 -10.55 -4.14 14.16
C SER A 27 -12.02 -3.81 14.42
N TRP A 28 -12.76 -4.69 15.12
CA TRP A 28 -14.16 -4.43 15.49
C TRP A 28 -14.29 -3.36 16.57
N THR A 29 -13.36 -3.30 17.50
CA THR A 29 -13.34 -2.27 18.55
C THR A 29 -13.07 -0.89 17.93
N VAL A 30 -12.12 -0.80 16.99
CA VAL A 30 -11.88 0.42 16.22
C VAL A 30 -13.10 0.77 15.39
N TYR A 31 -13.71 -0.17 14.66
CA TYR A 31 -14.93 0.09 13.88
C TYR A 31 -16.08 0.61 14.74
N LEU A 32 -16.33 -0.01 15.90
CA LEU A 32 -17.36 0.42 16.85
C LEU A 32 -17.04 1.78 17.48
N TRP A 33 -15.77 2.02 17.79
CA TRP A 33 -15.25 3.29 18.32
C TRP A 33 -15.35 4.42 17.30
N GLU A 34 -15.06 4.17 16.03
CA GLU A 34 -15.22 5.12 14.91
C GLU A 34 -16.71 5.40 14.63
N THR A 35 -17.59 4.39 14.72
CA THR A 35 -19.05 4.64 14.67
C THR A 35 -19.57 5.42 15.89
N PHE A 36 -18.88 5.34 17.03
CA PHE A 36 -19.19 6.06 18.26
C PHE A 36 -18.57 7.48 18.31
N LEU A 37 -17.41 7.70 17.68
CA LEU A 37 -16.75 9.00 17.52
C LEU A 37 -17.41 9.82 16.41
N ALA A 38 -18.62 10.18 16.78
CA ALA A 38 -19.53 11.21 16.34
C ALA A 38 -18.93 12.62 16.13
N GLN A 39 -17.75 12.81 15.52
CA GLN A 39 -17.30 14.16 15.14
C GLN A 39 -18.24 14.82 14.11
N ARG A 40 -18.81 14.04 13.18
CA ARG A 40 -19.81 14.51 12.21
C ARG A 40 -21.19 14.75 12.81
N GLN A 41 -21.61 13.93 13.76
CA GLN A 41 -22.90 14.12 14.43
C GLN A 41 -22.85 15.36 15.32
N LEU A 42 -21.72 15.69 15.95
CA LEU A 42 -21.56 16.94 16.71
C LEU A 42 -21.69 18.19 15.82
N ILE A 43 -21.07 18.21 14.63
CA ILE A 43 -21.22 19.32 13.66
C ILE A 43 -22.67 19.46 13.20
N LEU A 44 -23.40 18.37 13.01
CA LEU A 44 -24.82 18.42 12.64
C LEU A 44 -25.73 18.80 13.82
N LEU A 45 -25.49 18.23 15.01
CA LEU A 45 -26.26 18.46 16.23
C LEU A 45 -26.10 19.88 16.77
N PHE A 46 -24.90 20.47 16.65
CA PHE A 46 -24.61 21.84 17.07
C PHE A 46 -24.70 22.87 15.94
N GLY A 47 -25.11 22.45 14.73
CA GLY A 47 -25.32 23.37 13.61
C GLY A 47 -24.03 24.04 13.09
N GLY A 48 -22.92 23.32 13.09
CA GLY A 48 -21.62 23.78 12.59
C GLY A 48 -21.64 24.20 11.12
N ILE A 49 -22.43 23.53 10.27
CA ILE A 49 -22.60 23.93 8.86
C ILE A 49 -23.31 25.30 8.74
N PRO A 50 -24.50 25.51 9.36
CA PRO A 50 -25.11 26.84 9.46
C PRO A 50 -24.20 27.91 10.08
N TYR A 51 -23.39 27.56 11.08
CA TYR A 51 -22.43 28.46 11.71
C TYR A 51 -21.35 28.90 10.72
N LEU A 52 -20.72 27.95 10.02
CA LEU A 52 -19.68 28.22 9.03
C LEU A 52 -20.22 29.04 7.85
N TRP A 53 -21.47 28.79 7.44
CA TRP A 53 -22.16 29.61 6.44
C TRP A 53 -22.33 31.07 6.89
N ARG A 54 -22.78 31.30 8.13
CA ARG A 54 -22.92 32.66 8.70
C ARG A 54 -21.57 33.34 8.88
N LEU A 55 -20.53 32.60 9.26
CA LEU A 55 -19.17 33.12 9.36
C LEU A 55 -18.66 33.57 7.98
N SER A 56 -18.91 32.78 6.94
CA SER A 56 -18.58 33.13 5.56
C SER A 56 -19.26 34.43 5.13
N GLY A 57 -20.54 34.59 5.45
CA GLY A 57 -21.26 35.85 5.21
C GLY A 57 -20.71 37.05 5.98
N ARG A 58 -20.23 36.87 7.23
CA ARG A 58 -19.55 37.94 7.99
C ARG A 58 -18.23 38.35 7.37
N VAL A 59 -17.45 37.38 6.86
CA VAL A 59 -16.19 37.63 6.15
C VAL A 59 -16.47 38.40 4.85
N CYS A 60 -17.47 37.98 4.06
CA CYS A 60 -17.92 38.71 2.87
C CYS A 60 -18.38 40.14 3.21
N GLY A 61 -19.17 40.30 4.27
CA GLY A 61 -19.66 41.61 4.73
C GLY A 61 -18.53 42.55 5.17
N SER A 62 -17.48 42.02 5.81
CA SER A 62 -16.29 42.81 6.17
C SER A 62 -15.50 43.30 4.95
N ALA A 63 -15.63 42.61 3.81
CA ALA A 63 -15.04 42.99 2.53
C ALA A 63 -15.99 43.83 1.64
N GLY A 64 -17.16 44.23 2.17
CA GLY A 64 -18.13 45.07 1.46
C GLY A 64 -19.12 44.32 0.58
N PHE A 65 -19.16 42.98 0.62
CA PHE A 65 -20.13 42.17 -0.10
C PHE A 65 -21.32 41.84 0.80
N GLY A 66 -22.50 42.35 0.43
CA GLY A 66 -23.75 42.05 1.12
C GLY A 66 -24.29 40.64 0.85
N PRO A 67 -25.38 40.23 1.53
CA PRO A 67 -26.00 38.91 1.39
C PRO A 67 -26.55 38.63 -0.01
N GLU A 68 -26.71 39.65 -0.86
CA GLU A 68 -27.08 39.52 -2.27
C GLU A 68 -26.01 38.80 -3.12
N TYR A 69 -24.76 38.72 -2.65
CA TYR A 69 -23.66 38.05 -3.34
C TYR A 69 -23.48 36.59 -2.88
N GLU A 70 -24.52 35.77 -3.05
CA GLU A 70 -24.56 34.38 -2.58
C GLU A 70 -23.43 33.49 -3.17
N ILE A 71 -23.03 33.73 -4.42
CA ILE A 71 -21.93 32.99 -5.06
C ILE A 71 -20.60 33.27 -4.35
N ILE A 72 -20.34 34.53 -4.00
CA ILE A 72 -19.09 34.92 -3.31
C ILE A 72 -19.07 34.32 -1.90
N GLN A 73 -20.20 34.37 -1.19
CA GLN A 73 -20.34 33.71 0.12
C GLN A 73 -20.13 32.19 0.03
N SER A 74 -20.61 31.54 -1.03
CA SER A 74 -20.41 30.11 -1.27
C SER A 74 -18.95 29.75 -1.52
N LEU A 75 -18.21 30.59 -2.26
CA LEU A 75 -16.77 30.40 -2.49
C LEU A 75 -15.97 30.57 -1.21
N VAL A 76 -16.29 31.57 -0.39
CA VAL A 76 -15.67 31.76 0.93
C VAL A 76 -16.01 30.60 1.86
N PHE A 77 -17.23 30.10 1.84
CA PHE A 77 -17.63 28.90 2.58
C PHE A 77 -16.83 27.67 2.17
N LEU A 78 -16.68 27.41 0.87
CA LEU A 78 -15.85 26.30 0.36
C LEU A 78 -14.38 26.43 0.79
N LEU A 79 -13.84 27.64 0.76
CA LEU A 79 -12.47 27.90 1.22
C LEU A 79 -12.32 27.63 2.72
N LEU A 80 -13.24 28.12 3.54
CA LEU A 80 -13.20 27.92 4.99
C LEU A 80 -13.45 26.46 5.38
N ALA A 81 -14.34 25.76 4.65
CA ALA A 81 -14.62 24.35 4.86
C ALA A 81 -13.41 23.47 4.50
N THR A 82 -12.75 23.74 3.37
CA THR A 82 -11.54 23.01 2.97
C THR A 82 -10.37 23.30 3.92
N LEU A 83 -10.22 24.55 4.38
CA LEU A 83 -9.22 24.90 5.38
C LEU A 83 -9.47 24.22 6.73
N TYR A 84 -10.73 24.21 7.20
CA TYR A 84 -11.11 23.49 8.41
C TYR A 84 -10.77 22.01 8.30
N SER A 85 -11.20 21.36 7.20
CA SER A 85 -10.92 19.94 6.95
C SER A 85 -9.42 19.64 6.89
N ALA A 86 -8.64 20.51 6.26
CA ALA A 86 -7.19 20.36 6.18
C ALA A 86 -6.55 20.47 7.57
N LEU A 87 -6.96 21.46 8.38
CA LEU A 87 -6.42 21.68 9.73
C LEU A 87 -6.80 20.56 10.70
N THR A 88 -8.03 20.05 10.63
CA THR A 88 -8.47 18.92 11.48
C THR A 88 -7.88 17.60 11.01
N GLY A 89 -7.63 17.45 9.70
CA GLY A 89 -6.99 16.28 9.11
C GLY A 89 -5.48 16.25 9.30
N LEU A 90 -4.83 17.41 9.44
CA LEU A 90 -3.37 17.54 9.49
C LEU A 90 -2.72 16.69 10.61
N PRO A 91 -3.19 16.67 11.86
CA PRO A 91 -2.56 15.86 12.90
C PRO A 91 -2.60 14.36 12.60
N TRP A 92 -3.72 13.89 12.03
CA TRP A 92 -3.90 12.49 11.64
C TRP A 92 -3.07 12.14 10.42
N SER A 93 -3.02 13.03 9.43
CA SER A 93 -2.14 12.87 8.27
C SER A 93 -0.68 12.84 8.68
N LEU A 94 -0.22 13.75 9.54
CA LEU A 94 1.15 13.75 10.05
C LEU A 94 1.45 12.49 10.86
N TYR A 95 0.53 12.04 11.72
CA TYR A 95 0.71 10.82 12.50
C TYR A 95 0.74 9.58 11.60
N ASN A 96 -0.19 9.47 10.66
CA ASN A 96 -0.20 8.38 9.70
C ASN A 96 1.08 8.37 8.86
N THR A 97 1.48 9.52 8.30
CA THR A 97 2.65 9.63 7.41
C THR A 97 4.00 9.44 8.14
N PHE A 98 4.19 10.06 9.31
CA PHE A 98 5.50 10.10 10.00
C PHE A 98 5.62 9.11 11.17
N VAL A 99 4.53 8.47 11.60
CA VAL A 99 4.56 7.50 12.70
C VAL A 99 4.12 6.11 12.25
N ILE A 100 3.07 6.00 11.44
CA ILE A 100 2.54 4.70 11.01
C ILE A 100 3.23 4.23 9.71
N GLU A 101 3.15 5.02 8.66
CA GLU A 101 3.72 4.71 7.34
C GLU A 101 5.25 4.72 7.34
N GLU A 102 5.89 5.54 8.18
CA GLU A 102 7.34 5.51 8.35
C GLU A 102 7.82 4.27 9.11
N LYS A 103 7.00 3.78 10.06
CA LYS A 103 7.25 2.56 10.84
C LYS A 103 6.99 1.27 10.03
N HIS A 104 6.11 1.32 9.04
CA HIS A 104 5.76 0.18 8.18
C HIS A 104 6.22 0.32 6.72
N GLY A 105 6.92 1.40 6.35
CA GLY A 105 7.53 1.58 5.03
C GLY A 105 6.58 1.88 3.85
N PHE A 106 5.35 2.35 4.10
CA PHE A 106 4.30 2.47 3.07
C PHE A 106 3.93 3.89 2.59
N ASN A 107 4.72 4.93 2.90
CA ASN A 107 4.38 6.29 2.47
C ASN A 107 4.59 6.48 0.95
N HIS A 108 3.61 6.09 0.14
CA HIS A 108 3.60 6.24 -1.32
C HIS A 108 2.28 6.83 -1.80
N GLN A 109 2.14 8.17 -1.74
CA GLN A 109 1.09 8.85 -2.51
C GLN A 109 1.66 9.95 -3.43
N VAL A 110 1.40 9.72 -4.72
CA VAL A 110 1.35 10.63 -5.89
C VAL A 110 2.68 11.02 -6.55
N LEU A 111 2.75 10.67 -7.86
CA LEU A 111 3.80 10.88 -8.87
C LEU A 111 5.07 10.02 -8.72
N VAL A 112 4.95 8.75 -9.16
CA VAL A 112 6.05 7.78 -9.35
C VAL A 112 7.27 8.37 -10.09
N THR A 113 7.07 9.40 -10.92
CA THR A 113 8.14 10.06 -11.67
C THR A 113 8.98 11.04 -10.84
N ILE A 114 8.38 11.78 -9.90
CA ILE A 114 9.11 12.70 -9.01
C ILE A 114 9.63 11.95 -7.79
N TYR A 115 8.83 10.99 -7.30
CA TYR A 115 9.15 10.20 -6.13
C TYR A 115 10.53 9.56 -6.21
N ALA A 116 10.79 8.77 -7.25
CA ALA A 116 12.00 7.96 -7.30
C ALA A 116 13.30 8.75 -7.55
N ASP A 117 13.20 10.00 -8.03
CA ASP A 117 14.38 10.84 -8.34
C ASP A 117 14.68 11.87 -7.25
N TYR A 118 13.66 12.34 -6.53
CA TYR A 118 13.79 13.44 -5.57
C TYR A 118 13.36 13.10 -4.15
N ILE A 119 12.45 12.13 -3.97
CA ILE A 119 11.84 11.81 -2.68
C ILE A 119 12.44 10.52 -2.12
N ALA A 120 12.44 9.43 -2.89
CA ALA A 120 12.99 8.15 -2.46
C ALA A 120 14.45 8.26 -1.97
N PRO A 121 15.35 9.01 -2.64
CA PRO A 121 16.72 9.18 -2.13
C PRO A 121 16.84 9.93 -0.81
N LEU A 122 15.79 10.61 -0.34
CA LEU A 122 15.76 11.25 0.99
C LEU A 122 15.49 10.25 2.10
N PHE A 123 14.80 9.15 1.80
CA PHE A 123 14.37 8.14 2.77
C PHE A 123 15.24 6.90 2.75
N ASP A 124 15.73 6.50 1.57
CA ASP A 124 16.54 5.30 1.39
C ASP A 124 17.80 5.61 0.61
N LYS A 125 18.86 4.86 0.91
CA LYS A 125 20.14 5.01 0.24
C LYS A 125 20.11 4.20 -1.06
N PHE A 126 20.03 4.91 -2.19
CA PHE A 126 20.17 4.31 -3.52
C PHE A 126 21.64 4.34 -3.95
N THR A 127 22.23 3.16 -4.14
CA THR A 127 23.58 3.01 -4.70
C THR A 127 23.49 2.40 -6.10
N PRO A 128 24.32 2.83 -7.05
CA PRO A 128 24.38 2.15 -8.34
C PRO A 128 24.83 0.70 -8.14
N LEU A 129 24.22 -0.24 -8.87
CA LEU A 129 24.65 -1.63 -8.84
C LEU A 129 26.13 -1.71 -9.26
N PRO A 130 27.02 -2.35 -8.46
CA PRO A 130 28.42 -2.48 -8.82
C PRO A 130 28.63 -3.19 -10.15
N GLU A 131 29.76 -2.88 -10.80
CA GLU A 131 30.17 -3.60 -12.01
C GLU A 131 30.39 -5.08 -11.69
N GLY A 132 29.75 -5.95 -12.45
CA GLY A 132 29.83 -7.39 -12.23
C GLY A 132 28.96 -8.18 -13.20
N LYS A 133 28.99 -9.50 -13.05
CA LYS A 133 28.26 -10.45 -13.91
C LYS A 133 26.75 -10.16 -13.93
N LEU A 134 26.16 -9.90 -12.75
CA LEU A 134 24.73 -9.61 -12.63
C LEU A 134 24.31 -8.37 -13.42
N LYS A 135 25.07 -7.27 -13.29
CA LYS A 135 24.78 -6.03 -14.02
C LYS A 135 24.82 -6.26 -15.54
N GLN A 136 25.83 -6.99 -16.02
CA GLN A 136 25.97 -7.33 -17.44
C GLN A 136 24.81 -8.20 -17.93
N GLU A 137 24.40 -9.21 -17.17
CA GLU A 137 23.26 -10.06 -17.50
C GLU A 137 21.95 -9.26 -17.59
N ILE A 138 21.71 -8.32 -16.66
CA ILE A 138 20.55 -7.42 -16.69
C ILE A 138 20.58 -6.51 -17.92
N GLU A 139 21.73 -5.93 -18.27
CA GLU A 139 21.86 -5.06 -19.43
C GLU A 139 21.66 -5.81 -20.76
N VAL A 140 22.20 -7.04 -20.86
CA VAL A 140 21.99 -7.92 -22.03
C VAL A 140 20.51 -8.30 -22.16
N MET A 141 19.85 -8.63 -21.06
CA MET A 141 18.42 -8.96 -21.05
C MET A 141 17.56 -7.76 -21.40
N ALA A 142 17.82 -6.59 -20.83
CA ALA A 142 17.10 -5.37 -21.17
C ALA A 142 17.22 -5.04 -22.66
N LYS A 143 18.41 -5.22 -23.24
CA LYS A 143 18.66 -5.03 -24.66
C LYS A 143 17.94 -6.05 -25.54
N SER A 144 17.80 -7.31 -25.12
CA SER A 144 17.15 -8.35 -25.94
C SER A 144 15.65 -8.13 -26.13
N ILE A 145 15.02 -7.36 -25.24
CA ILE A 145 13.60 -7.01 -25.30
C ILE A 145 13.36 -5.53 -25.63
N ASP A 146 14.38 -4.82 -26.12
CA ASP A 146 14.35 -3.37 -26.43
C ASP A 146 13.88 -2.50 -25.26
N PHE A 147 14.14 -2.93 -24.02
CA PHE A 147 13.82 -2.15 -22.82
C PHE A 147 14.83 -1.00 -22.66
N PRO A 148 14.38 0.27 -22.58
CA PRO A 148 15.26 1.43 -22.58
C PRO A 148 15.88 1.68 -21.18
N LEU A 149 16.68 0.72 -20.72
CA LEU A 149 17.40 0.75 -19.46
C LEU A 149 18.47 1.83 -19.47
N THR A 150 18.44 2.70 -18.46
CA THR A 150 19.45 3.75 -18.27
C THR A 150 20.37 3.44 -17.09
N LYS A 151 19.82 2.97 -15.96
CA LYS A 151 20.57 2.68 -14.73
C LYS A 151 19.94 1.55 -13.94
N VAL A 152 20.78 0.83 -13.18
CA VAL A 152 20.38 -0.18 -12.20
C VAL A 152 20.87 0.27 -10.82
N TYR A 153 19.97 0.25 -9.85
CA TYR A 153 20.22 0.66 -8.47
C TYR A 153 19.98 -0.48 -7.51
N VAL A 154 20.71 -0.45 -6.39
CA VAL A 154 20.44 -1.22 -5.18
C VAL A 154 19.93 -0.26 -4.12
N VAL A 155 18.82 -0.62 -3.48
CA VAL A 155 18.25 0.13 -2.35
C VAL A 155 18.48 -0.67 -1.06
N GLU A 156 18.89 0.02 -0.01
CA GLU A 156 19.10 -0.54 1.33
C GLU A 156 17.76 -0.77 2.05
N GLY A 157 16.98 -1.75 1.58
CA GLY A 157 15.68 -2.13 2.15
C GLY A 157 15.79 -2.85 3.49
N SER A 158 16.95 -3.49 3.75
CA SER A 158 17.26 -4.20 4.99
C SER A 158 17.16 -3.33 6.26
N LYS A 159 17.28 -2.00 6.14
CA LYS A 159 17.06 -1.07 7.26
C LYS A 159 15.62 -1.05 7.77
N ARG A 160 14.65 -1.39 6.93
CA ARG A 160 13.22 -1.32 7.23
C ARG A 160 12.64 -2.70 7.52
N SER A 161 13.00 -3.69 6.72
CA SER A 161 12.49 -5.06 6.86
C SER A 161 13.40 -6.08 6.19
N SER A 162 13.17 -7.35 6.48
CA SER A 162 13.80 -8.47 5.78
C SER A 162 13.14 -8.78 4.42
N HIS A 163 12.07 -8.07 4.04
CA HIS A 163 11.35 -8.34 2.81
C HIS A 163 12.17 -8.01 1.56
N SER A 164 12.10 -8.92 0.58
CA SER A 164 12.81 -8.79 -0.69
C SER A 164 11.85 -8.34 -1.80
N ASN A 165 12.29 -7.39 -2.64
CA ASN A 165 11.51 -6.90 -3.77
C ASN A 165 12.42 -6.35 -4.89
N ALA A 166 11.85 -6.18 -6.08
CA ALA A 166 12.46 -5.51 -7.22
C ALA A 166 11.38 -4.78 -8.03
N TYR A 167 11.71 -3.60 -8.53
CA TYR A 167 10.80 -2.83 -9.38
C TYR A 167 11.56 -2.03 -10.42
N PHE A 168 10.85 -1.53 -11.42
CA PHE A 168 11.38 -0.57 -12.37
C PHE A 168 10.48 0.65 -12.44
N TYR A 169 11.06 1.80 -12.77
CA TYR A 169 10.33 3.05 -12.90
C TYR A 169 10.95 3.90 -14.00
N GLY A 170 10.34 5.06 -14.26
CA GLY A 170 10.88 6.07 -15.17
C GLY A 170 9.97 6.36 -16.35
N PHE A 171 10.36 7.35 -17.15
CA PHE A 171 9.52 7.98 -18.16
C PHE A 171 10.08 7.74 -19.57
N PHE A 172 9.22 7.33 -20.50
CA PHE A 172 9.58 7.00 -21.88
C PHE A 172 10.86 6.14 -22.00
N LYS A 173 11.92 6.70 -22.60
CA LYS A 173 13.21 6.05 -22.88
C LYS A 173 14.20 6.11 -21.70
N ASN A 174 13.78 6.62 -20.55
CA ASN A 174 14.60 6.66 -19.35
C ASN A 174 13.96 5.76 -18.29
N LYS A 175 14.25 4.46 -18.37
CA LYS A 175 13.79 3.46 -17.40
C LYS A 175 14.95 3.04 -16.50
N ARG A 176 14.65 2.83 -15.23
CA ARG A 176 15.61 2.43 -14.21
C ARG A 176 15.08 1.23 -13.46
N ILE A 177 15.97 0.31 -13.10
CA ILE A 177 15.66 -0.87 -12.29
C ILE A 177 16.20 -0.65 -10.88
N VAL A 178 15.41 -1.01 -9.87
CA VAL A 178 15.78 -0.98 -8.46
C VAL A 178 15.65 -2.37 -7.89
N LEU A 179 16.71 -2.84 -7.25
CA LEU A 179 16.78 -4.12 -6.56
C LEU A 179 16.96 -3.87 -5.06
N PHE A 180 16.24 -4.61 -4.22
CA PHE A 180 16.49 -4.54 -2.78
C PHE A 180 17.77 -5.31 -2.44
N ASP A 181 18.55 -4.81 -1.50
CA ASP A 181 19.73 -5.51 -0.98
C ASP A 181 19.40 -6.88 -0.37
N THR A 182 18.24 -7.01 0.26
CA THR A 182 17.70 -8.28 0.79
C THR A 182 17.47 -9.34 -0.29
N LEU A 183 17.21 -8.93 -1.54
CA LEU A 183 17.02 -9.85 -2.67
C LEU A 183 18.34 -10.46 -3.16
N LEU A 184 19.47 -9.79 -2.90
CA LEU A 184 20.77 -10.13 -3.42
C LEU A 184 21.60 -10.86 -2.35
N GLU A 185 21.80 -12.17 -2.49
CA GLU A 185 22.54 -12.99 -1.51
C GLU A 185 23.92 -12.39 -1.17
N ASP A 186 24.67 -11.93 -2.17
CA ASP A 186 26.01 -11.33 -2.03
C ASP A 186 26.02 -9.94 -1.38
N TYR A 187 24.86 -9.31 -1.23
CA TYR A 187 24.70 -7.96 -0.67
C TYR A 187 23.87 -7.95 0.62
N SER A 188 23.31 -9.09 1.01
CA SER A 188 22.58 -9.24 2.25
C SER A 188 23.50 -9.02 3.44
N VAL A 189 23.25 -7.96 4.22
CA VAL A 189 23.82 -7.83 5.55
C VAL A 189 23.16 -8.93 6.39
N GLN A 190 23.93 -9.92 6.84
CA GLN A 190 23.46 -10.97 7.74
C GLN A 190 23.02 -10.37 9.08
N ASN A 191 21.77 -9.90 9.16
CA ASN A 191 21.07 -9.67 10.41
C ASN A 191 19.96 -10.73 10.49
N LYS A 192 20.28 -11.82 11.19
CA LYS A 192 19.28 -12.77 11.68
C LYS A 192 18.54 -12.12 12.84
N ASP A 193 17.50 -11.37 12.56
CA ASP A 193 16.49 -11.09 13.58
C ASP A 193 15.11 -11.29 12.95
N ASN A 194 14.41 -12.30 13.49
CA ASN A 194 13.03 -12.61 13.15
C ASN A 194 12.14 -11.46 13.61
N GLN A 195 11.67 -10.65 12.66
CA GLN A 195 10.51 -9.79 12.90
C GLN A 195 9.36 -10.35 12.04
N GLU A 196 8.38 -10.90 12.74
CA GLU A 196 7.07 -11.22 12.16
C GLU A 196 6.33 -9.89 11.95
N GLU A 197 5.94 -9.59 10.71
CA GLU A 197 4.99 -8.52 10.44
C GLU A 197 3.56 -9.08 10.30
N PRO A 198 2.55 -8.39 10.86
CA PRO A 198 1.16 -8.64 10.59
C PRO A 198 0.80 -8.05 9.22
N GLY A 199 0.39 -8.90 8.28
CA GLY A 199 -0.16 -8.47 7.00
C GLY A 199 -1.40 -7.59 7.20
N THR A 200 -1.22 -6.29 7.04
CA THR A 200 -2.33 -5.33 6.95
C THR A 200 -1.89 -4.18 6.07
N GLU A 201 -2.48 -4.07 4.87
CA GLU A 201 -2.33 -2.91 4.01
C GLU A 201 -2.81 -1.64 4.73
N PRO A 202 -2.14 -0.49 4.58
CA PRO A 202 -2.64 0.77 5.12
C PRO A 202 -3.94 1.14 4.41
N ARG A 203 -5.01 1.24 5.18
CA ARG A 203 -6.30 1.71 4.72
C ARG A 203 -6.25 3.24 4.66
N ASN A 204 -6.10 3.79 3.46
CA ASN A 204 -6.31 5.22 3.23
C ASN A 204 -7.78 5.55 3.49
N GLU A 205 -8.10 5.99 4.71
CA GLU A 205 -9.41 6.54 5.06
C GLU A 205 -9.36 8.06 4.95
N GLY A 206 -9.45 8.54 3.70
CA GLY A 206 -9.84 9.92 3.38
C GLY A 206 -11.36 10.04 3.40
N GLU A 207 -11.85 10.88 4.28
CA GLU A 207 -13.25 11.18 4.56
C GLU A 207 -14.01 11.83 3.40
N GLY A 208 -15.29 11.45 3.23
CA GLY A 208 -16.32 12.41 2.78
C GLY A 208 -17.15 12.11 1.54
N ASP A 209 -17.35 10.86 1.13
CA ASP A 209 -18.19 10.59 -0.04
C ASP A 209 -19.38 9.67 0.25
N SER A 210 -20.53 9.96 -0.38
CA SER A 210 -21.80 9.21 -0.31
C SER A 210 -21.58 7.69 -0.29
N GLU A 211 -22.40 6.95 0.45
CA GLU A 211 -22.28 5.48 0.59
C GLU A 211 -22.18 4.76 -0.78
N GLU A 212 -22.82 5.32 -1.80
CA GLU A 212 -22.71 4.95 -3.20
C GLU A 212 -21.28 5.10 -3.78
N ILE A 213 -20.59 6.19 -3.48
CA ILE A 213 -19.20 6.43 -3.90
C ILE A 213 -18.26 5.47 -3.19
N ARG A 214 -18.45 5.20 -1.90
CA ARG A 214 -17.66 4.17 -1.19
C ARG A 214 -17.86 2.78 -1.81
N ALA A 215 -19.08 2.43 -2.17
CA ALA A 215 -19.37 1.19 -2.88
C ALA A 215 -18.68 1.16 -4.26
N LYS A 216 -18.76 2.25 -5.03
CA LYS A 216 -18.05 2.38 -6.32
C LYS A 216 -16.54 2.27 -6.18
N VAL A 217 -15.95 2.90 -5.16
CA VAL A 217 -14.51 2.82 -4.87
C VAL A 217 -14.11 1.39 -4.52
N LYS A 218 -14.91 0.66 -3.72
CA LYS A 218 -14.66 -0.75 -3.41
C LYS A 218 -14.79 -1.66 -4.64
N VAL A 219 -15.79 -1.44 -5.48
CA VAL A 219 -15.96 -2.18 -6.74
C VAL A 219 -14.80 -1.89 -7.69
N LEU A 220 -14.39 -0.63 -7.81
CA LEU A 220 -13.23 -0.24 -8.62
C LEU A 220 -11.95 -0.88 -8.08
N SER A 221 -11.73 -0.83 -6.77
CA SER A 221 -10.60 -1.49 -6.09
C SER A 221 -10.58 -2.98 -6.39
N PHE A 222 -11.72 -3.67 -6.27
CA PHE A 222 -11.83 -5.09 -6.64
C PHE A 222 -11.49 -5.34 -8.12
N CYS A 223 -12.01 -4.53 -9.04
CA CYS A 223 -11.68 -4.63 -10.47
C CYS A 223 -10.19 -4.43 -10.74
N LEU A 224 -9.55 -3.48 -10.05
CA LEU A 224 -8.11 -3.23 -10.14
C LEU A 224 -7.30 -4.40 -9.56
N THR A 225 -7.75 -5.00 -8.45
CA THR A 225 -7.14 -6.21 -7.87
C THR A 225 -7.18 -7.38 -8.87
N VAL A 226 -8.33 -7.62 -9.51
CA VAL A 226 -8.47 -8.66 -10.54
C VAL A 226 -7.58 -8.38 -11.75
N LEU A 227 -7.49 -7.11 -12.17
CA LEU A 227 -6.61 -6.71 -13.27
C LEU A 227 -5.14 -6.90 -12.92
N SER A 228 -4.73 -6.54 -11.71
CA SER A 228 -3.38 -6.75 -11.18
C SER A 228 -2.99 -8.23 -11.23
N ARG A 229 -3.88 -9.12 -10.74
CA ARG A 229 -3.67 -10.57 -10.81
C ARG A 229 -3.47 -11.06 -12.25
N ARG A 230 -4.24 -10.52 -13.19
CA ARG A 230 -4.10 -10.86 -14.62
C ARG A 230 -2.74 -10.39 -15.18
N PHE A 231 -2.25 -9.22 -14.79
CA PHE A 231 -0.94 -8.72 -15.21
C PHE A 231 0.20 -9.58 -14.65
N GLU A 232 0.11 -10.06 -13.42
CA GLU A 232 1.10 -10.99 -12.86
C GLU A 232 1.18 -12.29 -13.69
N PHE A 233 0.05 -12.90 -14.05
CA PHE A 233 0.07 -14.08 -14.92
C PHE A 233 0.61 -13.79 -16.33
N GLN A 234 0.35 -12.59 -16.86
CA GLN A 234 0.92 -12.17 -18.15
C GLN A 234 2.45 -11.99 -18.07
N ALA A 235 2.95 -11.46 -16.96
CA ALA A 235 4.38 -11.32 -16.69
C ALA A 235 5.04 -12.70 -16.55
N ASP A 236 4.42 -13.63 -15.82
CA ASP A 236 4.89 -15.01 -15.68
C ASP A 236 4.94 -15.72 -17.04
N ALA A 237 3.89 -15.56 -17.86
CA ALA A 237 3.86 -16.09 -19.23
C ALA A 237 4.90 -15.44 -20.15
N PHE A 238 5.23 -14.16 -19.95
CA PHE A 238 6.29 -13.47 -20.67
C PHE A 238 7.67 -14.02 -20.29
N ALA A 239 7.96 -14.19 -19.00
CA ALA A 239 9.19 -14.81 -18.52
C ALA A 239 9.35 -16.24 -19.07
N LYS A 240 8.23 -16.99 -19.15
CA LYS A 240 8.20 -18.32 -19.78
C LYS A 240 8.57 -18.27 -21.27
N LYS A 241 8.06 -17.29 -22.03
CA LYS A 241 8.44 -17.10 -23.45
C LYS A 241 9.92 -16.78 -23.64
N LEU A 242 10.55 -16.14 -22.66
CA LEU A 242 11.99 -15.86 -22.65
C LEU A 242 12.85 -17.07 -22.20
N GLY A 243 12.23 -18.21 -21.89
CA GLY A 243 12.94 -19.42 -21.46
C GLY A 243 13.34 -19.42 -19.98
N MET A 244 12.85 -18.48 -19.17
CA MET A 244 13.21 -18.30 -17.76
C MET A 244 12.20 -18.93 -16.79
N ALA A 245 11.30 -19.81 -17.26
CA ALA A 245 10.24 -20.39 -16.44
C ALA A 245 10.78 -21.14 -15.22
N LYS A 246 11.86 -21.90 -15.38
CA LYS A 246 12.47 -22.71 -14.30
C LYS A 246 13.14 -21.82 -13.24
N ASP A 247 13.80 -20.76 -13.66
CA ASP A 247 14.46 -19.81 -12.76
C ASP A 247 13.42 -19.00 -11.99
N LEU A 248 12.36 -18.53 -12.67
CA LEU A 248 11.24 -17.84 -12.03
C LEU A 248 10.49 -18.74 -11.04
N TYR A 249 10.26 -20.01 -11.39
CA TYR A 249 9.66 -20.99 -10.48
C TYR A 249 10.45 -21.13 -9.18
N SER A 250 11.78 -21.22 -9.29
CA SER A 250 12.69 -21.32 -8.15
C SER A 250 12.74 -20.02 -7.34
N ALA A 251 12.74 -18.87 -8.03
CA ALA A 251 12.75 -17.55 -7.41
C ALA A 251 11.47 -17.28 -6.60
N LEU A 252 10.30 -17.64 -7.10
CA LEU A 252 9.03 -17.45 -6.39
C LEU A 252 8.95 -18.29 -5.10
N ILE A 253 9.44 -19.53 -5.14
CA ILE A 253 9.51 -20.39 -3.95
C ILE A 253 10.47 -19.78 -2.91
N LYS A 254 11.65 -19.36 -3.36
CA LYS A 254 12.64 -18.74 -2.48
C LYS A 254 12.08 -17.46 -1.85
N LEU A 255 11.51 -16.57 -2.65
CA LEU A 255 10.95 -15.31 -2.18
C LEU A 255 9.81 -15.53 -1.17
N ASN A 256 8.92 -16.50 -1.44
CA ASN A 256 7.85 -16.83 -0.51
C ASN A 256 8.39 -17.40 0.81
N LYS A 257 9.45 -18.22 0.75
CA LYS A 257 10.12 -18.75 1.94
C LYS A 257 10.79 -17.64 2.76
N ASP A 258 11.52 -16.75 2.09
CA ASP A 258 12.26 -15.65 2.73
C ASP A 258 11.29 -14.64 3.37
N ASN A 259 10.11 -14.45 2.76
CA ASN A 259 9.04 -13.60 3.28
C ASN A 259 8.07 -14.33 4.26
N LEU A 260 8.34 -15.59 4.62
CA LEU A 260 7.47 -16.42 5.47
C LEU A 260 5.99 -16.48 5.00
N GLY A 261 5.77 -16.37 3.70
CA GLY A 261 4.43 -16.37 3.10
C GLY A 261 3.74 -17.71 3.27
N PHE A 262 2.51 -17.69 3.80
CA PHE A 262 1.71 -18.91 3.90
C PHE A 262 1.20 -19.32 2.51
N PRO A 263 1.53 -20.53 2.00
CA PRO A 263 1.34 -20.87 0.58
C PRO A 263 -0.11 -21.22 0.21
N VAL A 264 -1.01 -21.31 1.20
CA VAL A 264 -2.42 -21.68 1.02
C VAL A 264 -3.27 -20.52 1.50
N SER A 265 -4.19 -20.06 0.66
CA SER A 265 -5.15 -19.02 1.04
C SER A 265 -6.56 -19.44 0.69
N ASP A 266 -7.53 -18.92 1.42
CA ASP A 266 -8.93 -19.11 1.08
C ASP A 266 -9.23 -18.43 -0.27
N TRP A 267 -10.01 -19.09 -1.12
CA TRP A 267 -10.28 -18.64 -2.48
C TRP A 267 -11.07 -17.33 -2.52
N LEU A 268 -11.98 -17.11 -1.57
CA LEU A 268 -12.80 -15.91 -1.53
C LEU A 268 -11.99 -14.74 -0.96
N PHE A 269 -11.24 -15.01 0.11
CA PHE A 269 -10.35 -14.02 0.71
C PHE A 269 -9.29 -13.52 -0.27
N SER A 270 -8.56 -14.43 -0.90
CA SER A 270 -7.51 -14.12 -1.89
C SER A 270 -8.08 -13.38 -3.10
N THR A 271 -9.29 -13.74 -3.55
CA THR A 271 -9.91 -13.05 -4.69
C THR A 271 -10.26 -11.60 -4.40
N TRP A 272 -10.62 -11.29 -3.16
CA TRP A 272 -10.97 -9.94 -2.76
C TRP A 272 -9.75 -9.08 -2.39
N HIS A 273 -8.74 -9.65 -1.73
CA HIS A 273 -7.66 -8.89 -1.11
C HIS A 273 -6.30 -9.00 -1.79
N TYR A 274 -6.02 -10.09 -2.53
CA TYR A 274 -4.67 -10.28 -3.06
C TYR A 274 -4.51 -9.67 -4.45
N SER A 275 -3.69 -8.63 -4.55
CA SER A 275 -3.25 -8.04 -5.80
C SER A 275 -2.33 -8.96 -6.62
N HIS A 276 -1.65 -9.89 -5.95
CA HIS A 276 -0.86 -10.97 -6.55
C HIS A 276 -1.58 -12.31 -6.42
N PRO A 277 -1.61 -13.17 -7.46
CA PRO A 277 -2.17 -14.50 -7.34
C PRO A 277 -1.41 -15.34 -6.30
N PRO A 278 -2.08 -16.24 -5.56
CA PRO A 278 -1.43 -17.18 -4.66
C PRO A 278 -0.26 -17.92 -5.31
N LEU A 279 0.78 -18.21 -4.52
CA LEU A 279 2.01 -18.85 -5.00
C LEU A 279 1.72 -20.10 -5.84
N LEU A 280 0.87 -21.01 -5.35
CA LEU A 280 0.57 -22.26 -6.02
C LEU A 280 -0.06 -22.05 -7.41
N GLU A 281 -0.91 -21.04 -7.58
CA GLU A 281 -1.52 -20.72 -8.88
C GLU A 281 -0.45 -20.28 -9.89
N ARG A 282 0.50 -19.44 -9.46
CA ARG A 282 1.62 -18.98 -10.30
C ARG A 282 2.56 -20.12 -10.68
N LEU A 283 2.92 -20.96 -9.71
CA LEU A 283 3.76 -22.14 -9.95
C LEU A 283 3.10 -23.10 -10.94
N GLN A 284 1.78 -23.30 -10.84
CA GLN A 284 1.03 -24.13 -11.79
C GLN A 284 1.01 -23.53 -13.20
N ALA A 285 0.87 -22.21 -13.33
CA ALA A 285 0.95 -21.53 -14.63
C ALA A 285 2.34 -21.63 -15.28
N LEU A 286 3.39 -21.70 -14.47
CA LEU A 286 4.77 -21.84 -14.96
C LEU A 286 5.13 -23.26 -15.39
N LYS A 287 4.53 -24.30 -14.79
CA LYS A 287 4.74 -25.69 -15.18
C LYS A 287 4.44 -25.90 -16.67
N ASP A 288 5.32 -26.64 -17.35
CA ASP A 288 5.10 -27.02 -18.74
C ASP A 288 4.05 -28.12 -18.83
N THR A 289 3.07 -27.96 -19.70
CA THR A 289 1.98 -28.92 -19.97
C THR A 289 2.47 -30.22 -20.62
N LYS A 290 3.79 -30.47 -20.66
CA LYS A 290 4.44 -31.56 -21.41
C LYS A 290 5.43 -32.39 -20.57
N GLN A 291 5.35 -32.36 -19.25
CA GLN A 291 6.03 -33.32 -18.39
C GLN A 291 5.02 -33.99 -17.45
N ASP A 292 4.23 -34.89 -18.04
CA ASP A 292 3.65 -36.06 -17.39
C ASP A 292 4.27 -37.31 -18.04
#